data_AF-A0A8C7WBS4-F1
#
_entry.id   AF-A0A8C7WBS4-F1
#
_cell.length_a   1.000
_cell.length_b   1.000
_cell.length_c   1.000
_cell.angle_alpha   90.00
_cell.angle_beta   90.00
_cell.angle_gamma   90.00
#
_symmetry.space_group_name_H-M   'P 1'
#
loop_
_entity.id
_entity.type
_entity.pdbx_description
1 polymer ?
#
loop_
_entity_poly.entity_id
_entity_poly.type
_entity_poly.pdbx_seq_one_letter_code
_entity_poly.pdbx_strand_id
1 'polypeptide(L)'
;AEICTFLCLAQVFSMPMPCKLQRHLVGTTYLLLRDMGGHFPLECLQENVFMAFPATAFLSSSGAKSIYETLKNIDTLFRTDELPTMWDQQKLEYFQNIIYRQIEESECVSTYLGQYRQLNCLRNFTYCAWEVVRKEILYTLEFILIHHSDSLLWSNRT
;
A
#
# COMPACT_ATOMS: atom_id res chain seq x y z
N ALA A 1 -38.78 -21.91 20.82
CA ALA A 1 -37.85 -22.51 19.84
C ALA A 1 -37.90 -21.64 18.61
N GLU A 2 -36.95 -20.73 18.46
CA GLU A 2 -36.85 -19.89 17.28
C GLU A 2 -35.83 -20.52 16.34
N ILE A 3 -36.29 -20.86 15.14
CA ILE A 3 -35.50 -21.51 14.09
C ILE A 3 -34.81 -20.40 13.33
N CYS A 4 -33.48 -20.29 13.44
CA CYS A 4 -32.69 -19.52 12.48
C CYS A 4 -32.60 -20.32 11.17
N THR A 5 -33.44 -19.97 10.20
CA THR A 5 -33.33 -20.45 8.82
C THR A 5 -32.15 -19.78 8.13
N PHE A 6 -31.07 -20.53 7.93
CA PHE A 6 -30.00 -20.14 7.01
C PHE A 6 -30.47 -20.41 5.57
N LEU A 7 -30.92 -19.36 4.87
CA LEU A 7 -31.07 -19.39 3.41
C LEU A 7 -29.74 -18.97 2.77
N CYS A 8 -28.91 -19.95 2.42
CA CYS A 8 -27.76 -19.74 1.53
C CYS A 8 -28.15 -20.10 0.10
N LEU A 9 -28.58 -19.11 -0.69
CA LEU A 9 -28.62 -19.22 -2.15
C LEU A 9 -28.30 -17.89 -2.82
N ALA A 10 -27.04 -17.72 -3.19
CA ALA A 10 -26.61 -17.12 -4.44
C ALA A 10 -25.15 -17.53 -4.69
N GLN A 11 -24.93 -18.53 -5.55
CA GLN A 11 -23.65 -18.61 -6.25
C GLN A 11 -23.65 -17.47 -7.27
N VAL A 12 -23.23 -16.28 -6.83
CA VAL A 12 -22.70 -15.31 -7.78
C VAL A 12 -21.39 -15.91 -8.25
N PHE A 13 -21.36 -16.44 -9.48
CA PHE A 13 -20.10 -16.62 -10.16
C PHE A 13 -19.52 -15.21 -10.35
N SER A 14 -18.76 -14.74 -9.36
CA SER A 14 -17.79 -13.69 -9.63
C SER A 14 -16.91 -14.25 -10.73
N MET A 15 -16.97 -13.65 -11.92
CA MET A 15 -15.97 -13.94 -12.94
C MET A 15 -14.60 -13.88 -12.26
N PRO A 16 -13.71 -14.88 -12.42
CA PRO A 16 -12.41 -14.85 -11.77
C PRO A 16 -11.75 -13.54 -12.19
N MET A 17 -11.66 -12.60 -11.24
CA MET A 17 -10.92 -11.37 -11.44
C MET A 17 -9.51 -11.80 -11.84
N PRO A 18 -8.96 -11.34 -12.97
CA PRO A 18 -7.59 -11.65 -13.30
C PRO A 18 -6.73 -11.18 -12.13
N CYS A 19 -6.02 -12.12 -11.52
CA CYS A 19 -5.23 -11.91 -10.31
C CYS A 19 -4.08 -10.93 -10.58
N LYS A 20 -4.32 -9.64 -10.37
CA LYS A 20 -3.42 -8.57 -10.82
C LYS A 20 -3.50 -7.37 -9.89
N LEU A 21 -2.40 -6.63 -9.81
CA LEU A 21 -2.39 -5.32 -9.17
C LEU A 21 -3.12 -4.30 -10.06
N GLN A 22 -3.59 -3.20 -9.50
CA GLN A 22 -4.29 -2.17 -10.27
C GLN A 22 -3.47 -0.89 -10.28
N ARG A 23 -3.00 -0.50 -11.47
CA ARG A 23 -2.11 0.64 -11.64
C ARG A 23 -2.73 1.93 -11.11
N HIS A 24 -4.02 2.12 -11.36
CA HIS A 24 -4.72 3.33 -10.95
C HIS A 24 -4.79 3.46 -9.42
N LEU A 25 -4.93 2.35 -8.68
CA LEU A 25 -4.91 2.37 -7.22
C LEU A 25 -3.53 2.77 -6.69
N VAL A 26 -2.47 2.17 -7.23
CA VAL A 26 -1.08 2.55 -6.90
C VAL A 26 -0.82 4.02 -7.22
N GLY A 27 -1.35 4.51 -8.35
CA GLY A 27 -1.30 5.92 -8.74
C GLY A 27 -2.02 6.84 -7.76
N THR A 28 -3.24 6.48 -7.36
CA THR A 28 -4.00 7.23 -6.35
C THR A 28 -3.29 7.22 -4.99
N THR A 29 -2.73 6.08 -4.57
CA THR A 29 -1.91 5.97 -3.36
C THR A 29 -0.73 6.95 -3.39
N TYR A 30 0.01 7.00 -4.51
CA TYR A 30 1.11 7.95 -4.69
C TYR A 30 0.65 9.41 -4.56
N LEU A 31 -0.45 9.78 -5.23
CA LEU A 31 -0.98 11.15 -5.20
C LEU A 31 -1.43 11.56 -3.79
N LEU A 32 -2.17 10.69 -3.09
CA LEU A 32 -2.62 10.97 -1.73
C LEU A 32 -1.44 11.13 -0.76
N LEU A 33 -0.41 10.29 -0.88
CA LEU A 33 0.81 10.38 -0.06
C LEU A 33 1.63 11.65 -0.33
N ARG A 34 1.67 12.08 -1.59
CA ARG A 34 2.33 13.34 -1.97
C ARG A 34 1.58 14.53 -1.37
N ASP A 35 0.25 14.51 -1.51
CA ASP A 35 -0.59 15.66 -1.23
C ASP A 35 -1.03 15.77 0.24
N MET A 36 -0.87 14.71 1.06
CA MET A 36 -1.21 14.76 2.49
C MET A 36 -0.20 15.55 3.32
N GLY A 37 1.10 15.47 3.00
CA GLY A 37 2.16 16.22 3.68
C GLY A 37 2.66 17.43 2.88
N GLY A 38 2.25 17.57 1.61
CA GLY A 38 2.72 18.64 0.74
C GLY A 38 4.23 18.59 0.51
N HIS A 39 4.84 19.77 0.41
CA HIS A 39 6.29 19.91 0.25
C HIS A 39 7.04 19.37 1.47
N PHE A 40 8.21 18.77 1.24
CA PHE A 40 9.04 18.26 2.33
C PHE A 40 9.51 19.42 3.24
N PRO A 41 9.28 19.37 4.57
CA PRO A 41 9.63 20.47 5.47
C PRO A 41 11.15 20.69 5.54
N LEU A 42 11.57 21.95 5.52
CA LEU A 42 12.99 22.32 5.53
C LEU A 42 13.66 21.91 6.85
N GLU A 43 12.91 21.98 7.96
CA GLU A 43 13.32 21.55 9.29
C GLU A 43 13.68 20.05 9.35
N CYS A 44 13.15 19.24 8.44
CA CYS A 44 13.39 17.80 8.40
C CYS A 44 14.59 17.40 7.51
N LEU A 45 15.23 18.36 6.82
CA LEU A 45 16.37 18.07 5.92
C LEU A 45 17.64 17.60 6.65
N GLN A 46 17.74 17.84 7.95
CA GLN A 46 18.90 17.44 8.75
C GLN A 46 18.96 15.91 8.99
N GLU A 47 17.85 15.20 8.82
CA GLU A 47 17.79 13.74 8.91
C GLU A 47 18.13 13.10 7.55
N ASN A 48 19.42 13.05 7.20
CA ASN A 48 19.89 12.28 6.04
C ASN A 48 19.96 10.79 6.40
N VAL A 49 18.87 10.07 6.15
CA VAL A 49 18.85 8.60 6.25
C VAL A 49 19.09 8.02 4.86
N PHE A 50 20.23 7.35 4.67
CA PHE A 50 20.45 6.55 3.46
C PHE A 50 19.72 5.21 3.60
N MET A 51 18.68 5.01 2.81
CA MET A 51 18.06 3.70 2.65
C MET A 51 18.36 3.16 1.25
N ALA A 52 19.00 1.99 1.19
CA ALA A 52 19.27 1.34 -0.08
C ALA A 52 17.95 0.85 -0.70
N PHE A 53 17.57 1.42 -1.84
CA PHE A 53 16.35 1.02 -2.53
C PHE A 53 16.54 -0.32 -3.28
N PRO A 54 15.71 -1.34 -3.02
CA PRO A 54 15.86 -2.67 -3.62
C PRO A 54 15.25 -2.74 -5.03
N ALA A 55 15.76 -1.95 -5.98
CA ALA A 55 15.23 -1.87 -7.35
C ALA A 55 15.12 -3.24 -8.04
N THR A 56 16.08 -4.13 -7.82
CA THR A 56 16.11 -5.46 -8.44
C THR A 56 14.94 -6.35 -8.02
N ALA A 57 14.41 -6.18 -6.80
CA ALA A 57 13.24 -6.93 -6.34
C ALA A 57 12.01 -6.61 -7.19
N PHE A 58 11.80 -5.32 -7.47
CA PHE A 58 10.67 -4.83 -8.27
C PHE A 58 10.77 -5.16 -9.76
N LEU A 59 11.98 -5.24 -10.32
CA LEU A 59 12.21 -5.53 -11.74
C LEU A 59 12.28 -7.04 -12.05
N SER A 60 12.29 -7.90 -11.03
CA SER A 60 12.35 -9.35 -11.18
C SER A 60 11.05 -9.95 -11.73
N SER A 61 11.08 -11.23 -12.11
CA SER A 61 9.86 -12.01 -12.44
C SER A 61 8.87 -12.10 -11.28
N SER A 62 9.32 -11.89 -10.04
CA SER A 62 8.50 -11.77 -8.84
C SER A 62 8.03 -10.33 -8.54
N GLY A 63 8.17 -9.39 -9.47
CA GLY A 63 7.86 -7.97 -9.27
C GLY A 63 6.46 -7.70 -8.71
N ALA A 64 5.41 -8.38 -9.20
CA ALA A 64 4.06 -8.25 -8.63
C ALA A 64 4.01 -8.65 -7.15
N LYS A 65 4.69 -9.74 -6.77
CA LYS A 65 4.76 -10.17 -5.38
C LYS A 65 5.51 -9.16 -4.52
N SER A 66 6.62 -8.63 -5.01
CA SER A 66 7.38 -7.57 -4.31
C SER A 66 6.55 -6.30 -4.11
N ILE A 67 5.77 -5.88 -5.11
CA ILE A 67 4.85 -4.74 -4.98
C ILE A 67 3.76 -5.04 -3.95
N TYR A 68 3.12 -6.21 -4.04
CA TYR A 68 2.08 -6.63 -3.11
C TYR A 68 2.57 -6.63 -1.65
N GLU A 69 3.71 -7.26 -1.36
CA GLU A 69 4.28 -7.26 0.00
C GLU A 69 4.71 -5.85 0.46
N THR A 70 5.19 -5.01 -0.45
CA THR A 70 5.50 -3.61 -0.13
C THR A 70 4.24 -2.86 0.31
N LEU A 71 3.12 -3.03 -0.40
CA LEU A 71 1.84 -2.41 -0.02
C LEU A 71 1.35 -2.91 1.34
N LYS A 72 1.53 -4.19 1.67
CA LYS A 72 1.19 -4.73 2.99
C LYS A 72 2.06 -4.17 4.11
N ASN A 73 3.36 -3.98 3.83
CA ASN A 73 4.26 -3.34 4.79
C ASN A 73 3.84 -1.89 5.03
N ILE A 74 3.41 -1.16 4.00
CA ILE A 74 2.89 0.20 4.13
C ILE A 74 1.57 0.20 4.93
N ASP A 75 0.61 -0.65 4.60
CA ASP A 75 -0.65 -0.79 5.38
C ASP A 75 -0.38 -1.08 6.86
N THR A 76 0.53 -2.01 7.14
CA THR A 76 0.94 -2.32 8.52
C THR A 76 1.60 -1.13 9.21
N LEU A 77 2.45 -0.39 8.49
CA LEU A 77 3.15 0.79 9.03
C LEU A 77 2.18 1.92 9.39
N PHE A 78 1.11 2.09 8.62
CA PHE A 78 0.12 3.15 8.80
C PHE A 78 -1.08 2.74 9.67
N ARG A 79 -1.10 1.53 10.24
CA ARG A 79 -2.09 1.10 11.25
C ARG A 79 -1.64 1.48 12.66
N THR A 80 -1.47 2.78 12.89
CA THR A 80 -1.11 3.35 14.20
C THR A 80 -1.84 4.67 14.44
N ASP A 81 -2.15 4.94 15.69
CA ASP A 81 -2.75 6.21 16.13
C ASP A 81 -1.71 7.34 16.28
N GLU A 82 -0.42 7.03 16.11
CA GLU A 82 0.71 7.97 16.27
C GLU A 82 1.15 8.64 14.95
N LEU A 83 0.24 8.74 13.97
CA LEU A 83 0.51 9.39 12.69
C LEU A 83 0.57 10.93 12.83
N PRO A 84 1.32 11.63 11.96
CA PRO A 84 1.39 13.09 12.01
C PRO A 84 0.03 13.76 11.87
N THR A 85 -0.34 14.56 12.87
CA THR A 85 -1.55 15.39 12.82
C THR A 85 -1.43 16.57 11.85
N MET A 86 -0.21 16.92 11.45
CA MET A 86 0.07 17.97 10.46
C MET A 86 -0.25 17.55 9.02
N TRP A 87 -0.40 16.25 8.76
CA TRP A 87 -0.89 15.79 7.46
C TRP A 87 -2.38 16.06 7.31
N ASP A 88 -2.81 16.22 6.06
CA ASP A 88 -4.23 16.25 5.70
C ASP A 88 -4.89 14.91 6.09
N GLN A 89 -5.68 14.94 7.17
CA GLN A 89 -6.27 13.74 7.76
C GLN A 89 -7.28 13.06 6.84
N GLN A 90 -7.99 13.82 6.00
CA GLN A 90 -8.93 13.25 5.03
C GLN A 90 -8.18 12.49 3.93
N LYS A 91 -7.06 13.03 3.43
CA LYS A 91 -6.22 12.33 2.45
C LYS A 91 -5.52 11.13 3.07
N LEU A 92 -5.11 11.21 4.33
CA LEU A 92 -4.51 10.11 5.08
C LEU A 92 -5.49 8.93 5.23
N GLU A 93 -6.73 9.20 5.65
CA GLU A 93 -7.77 8.19 5.73
C GLU A 93 -8.04 7.58 4.35
N TYR A 94 -8.14 8.41 3.32
CA TYR A 94 -8.39 7.90 1.97
C TYR A 94 -7.20 7.07 1.46
N PHE A 95 -5.97 7.45 1.79
CA PHE A 95 -4.76 6.69 1.46
C PHE A 95 -4.80 5.29 2.08
N GLN A 96 -5.11 5.19 3.37
CA GLN A 96 -5.25 3.91 4.07
C GLN A 96 -6.32 3.03 3.40
N ASN A 97 -7.47 3.62 3.04
CA ASN A 97 -8.56 2.91 2.36
C ASN A 97 -8.17 2.40 0.97
N ILE A 98 -7.45 3.19 0.16
CA ILE A 98 -7.01 2.78 -1.17
C ILE A 98 -5.97 1.66 -1.10
N ILE A 99 -5.03 1.72 -0.15
CA ILE A 99 -4.05 0.65 0.05
C ILE A 99 -4.77 -0.64 0.49
N TYR A 100 -5.66 -0.55 1.47
CA TYR A 100 -6.45 -1.70 1.92
C TYR A 100 -7.20 -2.35 0.73
N ARG A 101 -7.90 -1.55 -0.08
CA ARG A 101 -8.58 -2.02 -1.29
C ARG A 101 -7.63 -2.73 -2.25
N GLN A 102 -6.47 -2.13 -2.55
CA GLN A 102 -5.50 -2.73 -3.46
C GLN A 102 -5.00 -4.10 -2.93
N ILE A 103 -4.75 -4.21 -1.62
CA ILE A 103 -4.31 -5.49 -1.01
C ILE A 103 -5.40 -6.54 -1.12
N GLU A 104 -6.63 -6.22 -0.71
CA GLU A 104 -7.76 -7.15 -0.74
C GLU A 104 -8.06 -7.63 -2.16
N GLU A 105 -8.12 -6.71 -3.13
CA GLU A 105 -8.45 -7.04 -4.52
C GLU A 105 -7.32 -7.76 -5.26
N SER A 106 -6.12 -7.87 -4.66
CA SER A 106 -4.96 -8.58 -5.24
C SER A 106 -4.39 -9.66 -4.33
N GLU A 107 -5.15 -10.14 -3.33
CA GLU A 107 -4.71 -11.14 -2.35
C GLU A 107 -4.13 -12.40 -3.01
N CYS A 108 -4.70 -12.82 -4.13
CA CYS A 108 -4.27 -13.98 -4.92
C CYS A 108 -2.80 -13.90 -5.39
N VAL A 109 -2.19 -12.70 -5.48
CA VAL A 109 -0.77 -12.50 -5.82
C VAL A 109 0.13 -13.16 -4.76
N SER A 110 -0.36 -13.30 -3.52
CA SER A 110 0.36 -13.87 -2.39
C SER A 110 0.78 -15.34 -2.58
N THR A 111 0.06 -16.13 -3.40
CA THR A 111 0.27 -17.59 -3.60
C THR A 111 0.78 -18.31 -2.32
N TYR A 112 -0.03 -18.21 -1.26
CA TYR A 112 -0.02 -18.92 0.03
C TYR A 112 1.33 -19.38 0.65
N LEU A 113 1.78 -18.69 1.70
CA LEU A 113 1.84 -19.16 3.11
C LEU A 113 2.85 -18.32 3.91
N GLY A 114 2.33 -17.44 4.76
CA GLY A 114 3.10 -16.76 5.81
C GLY A 114 2.12 -16.20 6.83
N GLN A 115 1.98 -16.88 7.97
CA GLN A 115 1.22 -16.36 9.10
C GLN A 115 1.80 -15.00 9.51
N TYR A 116 0.99 -13.94 9.41
CA TYR A 116 1.35 -12.63 9.93
C TYR A 116 1.36 -12.71 11.45
N ARG A 117 2.55 -12.75 12.06
CA ARG A 117 2.69 -12.21 13.41
C ARG A 117 2.59 -10.70 13.27
N GLN A 118 1.44 -10.18 13.67
CA GLN A 118 1.28 -8.75 13.95
C GLN A 118 2.18 -8.43 15.14
N LEU A 119 3.43 -8.10 14.86
CA LEU A 119 4.30 -7.45 15.84
C LEU A 119 3.80 -6.03 15.91
N ASN A 120 3.00 -5.76 16.93
CA ASN A 120 2.59 -4.41 17.30
C ASN A 120 3.83 -3.67 17.81
N CYS A 121 4.72 -3.28 16.91
CA CYS A 121 5.82 -2.39 17.23
C CYS A 121 5.18 -1.01 17.43
N LEU A 122 5.10 -0.55 18.67
CA LEU A 122 4.94 0.87 18.95
C LEU A 122 6.03 1.62 18.18
N ARG A 123 5.63 2.51 17.27
CA ARG A 123 6.52 3.30 16.44
C ARG A 123 6.32 4.76 16.79
N ASN A 124 7.00 5.18 17.86
CA ASN A 124 7.00 6.58 18.23
C ASN A 124 7.99 7.32 17.33
N PHE A 125 7.51 7.68 16.13
CA PHE A 125 8.27 8.44 15.16
C PHE A 125 8.05 9.94 15.37
N THR A 126 9.14 10.70 15.27
CA THR A 126 9.05 12.15 15.18
C THR A 126 8.34 12.53 13.89
N TYR A 127 7.83 13.76 13.81
CA TYR A 127 7.27 14.27 12.57
C TYR A 127 8.26 14.15 11.39
N CYS A 128 9.52 14.51 11.59
CA CYS A 128 10.53 14.40 10.55
C CYS A 128 10.84 12.96 10.13
N ALA A 129 10.84 12.01 11.08
CA ALA A 129 10.95 10.60 10.73
C ALA A 129 9.78 10.14 9.84
N TRP A 130 8.56 10.61 10.10
CA TRP A 130 7.41 10.34 9.24
C TRP A 130 7.52 11.00 7.85
N GLU A 131 8.06 12.21 7.76
CA GLU A 131 8.34 12.87 6.47
C GLU A 131 9.39 12.11 5.66
N VAL A 132 10.44 11.58 6.30
CA VAL A 132 11.42 10.70 5.65
C VAL A 132 10.76 9.42 5.15
N VAL A 133 9.95 8.75 5.99
CA VAL A 133 9.17 7.57 5.59
C VAL A 133 8.28 7.88 4.38
N ARG A 134 7.55 9.00 4.41
CA ARG A 134 6.67 9.45 3.33
C ARG A 134 7.44 9.63 2.02
N LYS A 135 8.61 10.30 2.08
CA LYS A 135 9.49 10.53 0.93
C LYS A 135 9.98 9.22 0.30
N GLU A 136 10.37 8.26 1.12
CA GLU A 136 10.90 6.96 0.68
C GLU A 136 9.83 6.07 0.06
N ILE A 137 8.62 6.10 0.62
CA ILE A 137 7.46 5.43 0.02
C ILE A 137 7.07 6.11 -1.30
N LEU A 138 7.11 7.45 -1.39
CA LEU A 138 6.84 8.17 -2.64
C LEU A 138 7.80 7.74 -3.75
N TYR A 139 9.10 7.70 -3.46
CA TYR A 139 10.11 7.22 -4.40
C TYR A 139 9.85 5.77 -4.85
N THR A 140 9.48 4.91 -3.91
CA THR A 140 9.14 3.51 -4.19
C THR A 140 7.93 3.38 -5.12
N LEU A 141 6.84 4.09 -4.83
CA LEU A 141 5.61 4.06 -5.63
C LEU A 141 5.84 4.67 -7.03
N GLU A 142 6.61 5.75 -7.12
CA GLU A 142 7.00 6.36 -8.39
C GLU A 142 7.81 5.38 -9.26
N PHE A 143 8.81 4.72 -8.67
CA PHE A 143 9.58 3.68 -9.36
C PHE A 143 8.68 2.59 -9.93
N ILE A 144 7.72 2.10 -9.13
CA ILE A 144 6.75 1.08 -9.57
C ILE A 144 5.90 1.59 -10.74
N LEU A 145 5.41 2.82 -10.67
CA LEU A 145 4.52 3.42 -11.69
C LEU A 145 5.23 3.67 -13.03
N ILE A 146 6.52 4.00 -12.99
CA ILE A 146 7.37 4.25 -14.16
C ILE A 146 7.81 2.94 -14.79
N HIS A 147 8.40 2.02 -14.02
CA HIS A 147 9.07 0.84 -14.58
C HIS A 147 8.12 -0.31 -14.95
N HIS A 148 6.85 -0.22 -14.57
CA HIS A 148 5.84 -1.21 -14.94
C HIS A 148 4.73 -0.64 -15.82
N SER A 149 4.86 0.56 -16.41
CA SER A 149 3.77 1.24 -17.15
C SER A 149 2.97 0.33 -18.09
N ASP A 150 3.65 -0.54 -18.85
CA ASP A 150 3.07 -1.42 -19.88
C ASP A 150 3.10 -2.91 -19.49
N SER A 151 3.27 -3.17 -18.19
CA SER A 151 3.50 -4.52 -17.67
C SER A 151 2.22 -5.33 -17.56
N LEU A 152 2.30 -6.64 -17.86
CA LEU A 152 1.20 -7.60 -17.69
C LEU A 152 0.73 -7.75 -16.23
N LEU A 153 1.48 -7.17 -15.27
CA LEU A 153 1.17 -7.12 -13.85
C LEU A 153 -0.08 -6.29 -13.53
N TRP A 154 -0.47 -5.34 -14.40
CA TRP A 154 -1.62 -4.47 -14.17
C TRP A 154 -2.93 -5.06 -14.73
N SER A 155 -4.02 -4.82 -14.00
CA SER A 155 -5.37 -4.98 -14.54
C SER A 155 -5.65 -3.90 -15.58
N ASN A 156 -6.22 -4.29 -16.72
CA ASN A 156 -6.44 -3.43 -17.88
C ASN A 156 -7.75 -2.61 -17.80
N ARG A 157 -8.31 -2.42 -16.61
CA ARG A 157 -9.64 -1.83 -16.48
C ARG A 157 -9.55 -0.30 -16.59
N THR A 158 -9.86 0.21 -17.78
CA THR A 158 -10.32 1.58 -18.05
C THR A 158 -11.72 1.80 -17.48
#